data_AF-A0A924BXZ6-F1
#
_entry.id   AF-A0A924BXZ6-F1
#
_cell.length_a   1.000
_cell.length_b   1.000
_cell.length_c   1.000
_cell.angle_alpha   90.00
_cell.angle_beta   90.00
_cell.angle_gamma   90.00
#
_symmetry.space_group_name_H-M   'P 1'
#
loop_
_entity.id
_entity.type
_entity.pdbx_description
1 polymer ?
#
loop_
_entity_poly.entity_id
_entity_poly.type
_entity_poly.pdbx_seq_one_letter_code
_entity_poly.pdbx_strand_id
1 'polypeptide(L)'
;GCVVYAANIERKNEGWIKFIKEKKLSDPAWFNVIDSHTHTDFKITYDIYSTPVLYILDENKKIIAKRITIDQLSDFLENYNKIKK
;
A
#
# COMPACT_ATOMS: atom_id res chain seq x y z
N GLY A 1 -6.59 -11.81 -9.46
CA GLY A 1 -6.03 -11.85 -8.09
C GLY A 1 -5.66 -10.46 -7.64
N CYS A 2 -5.43 -10.24 -6.34
CA CYS A 2 -4.96 -8.97 -5.80
C CYS A 2 -3.47 -9.09 -5.43
N VAL A 3 -2.72 -8.00 -5.58
CA VAL A 3 -1.30 -7.92 -5.17
C VAL A 3 -1.17 -6.77 -4.18
N VAL A 4 -0.41 -6.98 -3.10
CA VAL A 4 -0.17 -5.94 -2.10
C VAL A 4 1.26 -5.43 -2.22
N TYR A 5 1.39 -4.10 -2.37
CA TYR A 5 2.65 -3.39 -2.24
C TYR A 5 2.63 -2.60 -0.93
N ALA A 6 3.56 -2.92 -0.03
CA ALA A 6 3.76 -2.18 1.21
C ALA A 6 4.98 -1.28 1.05
N ALA A 7 4.74 0.03 0.96
CA ALA A 7 5.78 1.02 0.75
C ALA A 7 6.16 1.68 2.07
N ASN A 8 7.45 1.61 2.43
CA ASN A 8 7.99 2.40 3.52
C ASN A 8 8.26 3.84 3.05
N ILE A 9 7.81 4.81 3.85
CA ILE A 9 8.00 6.25 3.63
C ILE A 9 9.13 6.84 4.50
N GLU A 10 9.70 6.04 5.41
CA GLU A 10 10.81 6.45 6.24
C GLU A 10 12.14 6.38 5.47
N ARG A 11 13.07 7.27 5.85
CA ARG A 11 14.41 7.34 5.24
C ARG A 11 15.36 6.23 5.73
N LYS A 12 15.05 5.60 6.86
CA LYS A 12 15.88 4.55 7.49
C LYS A 12 15.21 3.18 7.32
N ASN A 13 16.01 2.16 7.01
CA ASN A 13 15.50 0.84 6.64
C ASN A 13 15.49 -0.19 7.77
N GLU A 14 16.22 0.07 8.87
CA GLU A 14 16.40 -0.89 9.96
C GLU A 14 15.07 -1.30 10.60
N GLY A 15 14.23 -0.30 10.94
CA GLY A 15 12.91 -0.52 11.51
C GLY A 15 11.99 -1.28 10.57
N TRP A 16 12.02 -0.94 9.28
CA TRP A 16 11.20 -1.59 8.25
C TRP A 16 11.57 -3.06 8.05
N ILE A 17 12.86 -3.36 7.94
CA ILE A 17 13.36 -4.74 7.81
C ILE A 17 12.98 -5.57 9.04
N LYS A 18 13.12 -5.00 10.25
CA LYS A 18 12.73 -5.66 11.50
C LYS A 18 11.22 -5.95 11.51
N PHE A 19 10.39 -4.98 11.15
CA PHE A 19 8.94 -5.12 11.09
C PHE A 19 8.49 -6.23 10.13
N ILE A 20 9.04 -6.27 8.91
CA ILE A 20 8.72 -7.32 7.92
C ILE A 20 9.00 -8.72 8.49
N LYS A 21 10.16 -8.89 9.13
CA LYS A 21 10.57 -10.17 9.73
C LYS A 21 9.65 -10.57 10.88
N GLU A 22 9.36 -9.65 11.80
CA GLU A 22 8.51 -9.91 12.96
C GLU A 22 7.06 -10.25 12.57
N LYS A 23 6.53 -9.56 11.56
CA LYS A 23 5.16 -9.76 11.08
C LYS A 23 5.03 -10.85 10.03
N LYS A 24 6.14 -11.51 9.65
CA LYS A 24 6.18 -12.57 8.64
C LYS A 24 5.52 -12.15 7.32
N LEU A 25 5.69 -10.89 6.91
CA LEU A 25 5.07 -10.31 5.70
C LEU A 25 5.72 -10.78 4.38
N SER A 26 6.42 -11.91 4.44
CA SER A 26 7.05 -12.59 3.32
C SER A 26 6.19 -13.74 2.78
N ASP A 27 5.13 -14.16 3.51
CA ASP A 27 4.25 -15.26 3.10
C ASP A 27 2.81 -15.10 3.69
N PRO A 28 1.75 -14.92 2.88
CA PRO A 28 1.80 -14.74 1.43
C PRO A 28 2.52 -13.44 1.07
N ALA A 29 3.37 -13.50 0.05
CA ALA A 29 4.35 -12.47 -0.25
C ALA A 29 3.72 -11.12 -0.60
N TRP A 30 3.87 -10.14 0.29
CA TRP A 30 3.70 -8.73 -0.06
C TRP A 30 4.98 -8.24 -0.75
N PHE A 31 4.82 -7.34 -1.71
CA PHE A 31 5.95 -6.59 -2.25
C PHE A 31 6.31 -5.46 -1.28
N ASN A 32 7.25 -5.74 -0.39
CA ASN A 32 7.75 -4.77 0.57
C ASN A 32 8.79 -3.88 -0.14
N VAL A 33 8.45 -2.63 -0.40
CA VAL A 33 9.25 -1.69 -1.20
C VAL A 33 9.68 -0.47 -0.36
N ILE A 34 10.79 0.12 -0.76
CA ILE A 34 11.35 1.30 -0.09
C ILE A 34 12.00 2.20 -1.15
N ASP A 35 11.77 3.50 -1.05
CA ASP A 35 12.45 4.50 -1.88
C ASP A 35 13.68 5.04 -1.15
N SER A 36 14.75 4.23 -1.10
CA SER A 36 15.92 4.51 -0.25
C SER A 36 16.69 5.78 -0.64
N HIS A 37 16.51 6.23 -1.89
CA HIS A 37 17.19 7.41 -2.44
C HIS A 37 16.22 8.57 -2.70
N THR A 38 14.96 8.46 -2.24
CA THR A 38 13.92 9.47 -2.45
C THR A 38 13.76 9.90 -3.91
N HIS A 39 13.84 8.95 -4.85
CA HIS A 39 13.63 9.23 -6.27
C HIS A 39 12.19 9.65 -6.56
N THR A 40 11.22 9.00 -5.91
CA THR A 40 9.80 9.35 -6.00
C THR A 40 9.36 10.18 -4.80
N ASP A 41 10.00 9.99 -3.63
CA ASP A 41 9.57 10.53 -2.35
C ASP A 41 8.07 10.26 -2.11
N PHE A 42 7.75 9.00 -1.82
CA PHE A 42 6.35 8.56 -1.65
C PHE A 42 5.58 9.40 -0.64
N LYS A 43 6.24 9.94 0.38
CA LYS A 43 5.60 10.80 1.38
C LYS A 43 5.07 12.08 0.74
N ILE A 44 5.88 12.76 -0.08
CA ILE A 44 5.49 13.99 -0.76
C ILE A 44 4.53 13.67 -1.92
N THR A 45 4.90 12.74 -2.80
CA THR A 45 4.14 12.44 -4.02
C THR A 45 2.72 11.94 -3.75
N TYR A 46 2.51 11.19 -2.66
CA TYR A 46 1.18 10.71 -2.27
C TYR A 46 0.55 11.50 -1.12
N ASP A 47 1.17 12.61 -0.68
CA ASP A 47 0.68 13.48 0.39
C ASP A 47 0.42 12.70 1.72
N ILE A 48 1.39 11.89 2.13
CA ILE A 48 1.23 11.01 3.29
C ILE A 48 1.60 11.76 4.57
N TYR A 49 0.57 12.16 5.32
CA TYR A 49 0.72 12.83 6.62
C TYR A 49 0.91 11.86 7.79
N SER A 50 0.18 10.74 7.80
CA SER A 50 0.20 9.71 8.84
C SER A 50 0.14 8.32 8.22
N THR A 51 0.54 7.29 8.95
CA THR A 51 0.46 5.88 8.53
C THR A 51 -0.44 5.07 9.46
N PRO A 52 -1.05 3.96 9.00
CA PRO A 52 -1.07 3.47 7.62
C PRO A 52 -2.03 4.27 6.71
N VAL A 53 -1.76 4.26 5.39
CA VAL A 53 -2.68 4.78 4.35
C VAL A 53 -2.83 3.75 3.25
N LEU A 54 -4.08 3.48 2.85
CA LEU A 54 -4.38 2.53 1.79
C LEU A 54 -4.79 3.25 0.50
N TYR A 55 -4.23 2.79 -0.62
CA TYR A 55 -4.63 3.16 -1.96
C TYR A 55 -5.02 1.88 -2.71
N ILE A 56 -6.11 1.92 -3.47
CA ILE A 56 -6.50 0.83 -4.37
C ILE A 56 -6.30 1.31 -5.79
N LEU A 57 -5.62 0.50 -6.59
CA LEU A 57 -5.37 0.74 -7.99
C LEU A 57 -6.06 -0.34 -8.82
N ASP A 58 -6.53 0.02 -10.01
CA ASP A 58 -7.00 -0.95 -11.00
C ASP A 58 -5.82 -1.55 -11.80
N GLU A 59 -6.15 -2.41 -12.78
CA GLU A 59 -5.17 -3.06 -13.66
C GLU A 59 -4.31 -2.05 -14.46
N ASN A 60 -4.88 -0.89 -14.79
CA ASN A 60 -4.24 0.21 -15.50
C ASN A 60 -3.47 1.17 -14.56
N LYS A 61 -3.31 0.80 -13.28
CA LYS A 61 -2.66 1.61 -12.24
C LYS A 61 -3.37 2.93 -11.95
N LYS A 62 -4.64 3.06 -12.35
CA LYS A 62 -5.47 4.19 -11.96
C LYS A 62 -5.89 4.01 -10.51
N ILE A 63 -5.71 5.05 -9.71
CA ILE A 63 -6.19 5.05 -8.32
C ILE A 63 -7.72 5.12 -8.33
N ILE A 64 -8.36 4.08 -7.80
CA ILE A 64 -9.82 3.95 -7.69
C ILE A 64 -10.34 4.19 -6.26
N ALA A 65 -9.46 4.10 -5.26
CA ALA A 65 -9.73 4.53 -3.90
C ALA A 65 -8.47 5.13 -3.25
N LYS A 66 -8.65 6.14 -2.40
CA LYS A 66 -7.59 6.81 -1.64
C LYS A 66 -7.99 6.87 -0.16
N ARG A 67 -7.04 6.61 0.74
CA ARG A 67 -7.17 6.82 2.19
C ARG A 67 -8.38 6.12 2.81
N ILE A 68 -8.73 4.96 2.29
CA ILE A 68 -9.79 4.14 2.90
C ILE A 68 -9.24 3.38 4.10
N THR A 69 -10.09 3.10 5.06
CA THR A 69 -9.76 2.25 6.20
C THR A 69 -9.78 0.78 5.80
N ILE A 70 -9.19 -0.09 6.64
CA ILE A 70 -9.23 -1.55 6.44
C ILE A 70 -10.67 -2.05 6.46
N ASP A 71 -11.51 -1.51 7.36
CA ASP A 71 -12.91 -1.91 7.49
C ASP A 71 -13.74 -1.60 6.23
N GLN A 72 -13.40 -0.50 5.53
CA GLN A 72 -14.05 -0.08 4.29
C GLN A 72 -13.57 -0.85 3.04
N LEU A 73 -12.46 -1.60 3.15
CA LEU A 73 -11.83 -2.25 2.01
C LEU A 73 -12.75 -3.28 1.34
N SER A 74 -13.36 -4.16 2.15
CA SER A 74 -14.22 -5.23 1.63
C SER A 74 -15.41 -4.66 0.86
N ASP A 75 -16.14 -3.74 1.51
CA ASP A 75 -17.33 -3.10 0.93
C ASP A 75 -16.99 -2.33 -0.36
N PHE A 76 -15.86 -1.61 -0.37
CA PHE A 76 -15.41 -0.91 -1.56
C PHE A 76 -15.17 -1.88 -2.73
N LEU A 77 -14.42 -2.97 -2.49
CA LEU A 77 -14.07 -3.93 -3.53
C LEU A 77 -15.29 -4.65 -4.08
N GLU A 78 -16.24 -5.04 -3.22
CA GLU A 78 -17.49 -5.66 -3.64
C GLU A 78 -18.32 -4.73 -4.53
N ASN A 79 -18.48 -3.48 -4.12
CA ASN A 79 -19.24 -2.49 -4.88
C ASN A 79 -18.57 -2.15 -6.21
N TYR A 80 -17.24 -1.98 -6.22
CA TYR A 80 -16.48 -1.72 -7.44
C TYR A 80 -16.62 -2.86 -8.45
N ASN A 81 -16.55 -4.11 -8.00
CA ASN A 81 -16.71 -5.28 -8.86
C ASN A 81 -18.14 -5.44 -9.41
N LYS A 82 -19.16 -4.98 -8.68
CA LYS A 82 -20.56 -4.96 -9.19
C LYS A 82 -20.73 -3.94 -10.31
N ILE A 83 -20.07 -2.78 -10.21
CA ILE A 83 -20.15 -1.70 -11.21
C ILE A 83 -19.36 -2.03 -12.49
N LYS A 84 -18.25 -2.77 -12.38
CA LYS A 84 -17.41 -3.15 -13.52
C LYS A 84 -18.01 -4.33 -14.34
N LYS A 85 -18.98 -5.06 -13.79
CA LYS A 85 -19.74 -6.09 -14.51
C LYS A 85 -20.83 -5.46 -15.37
#